data_AF-X1R445-F1
#
_entry.id   AF-X1R445-F1
#
_cell.length_a   1.000
_cell.length_b   1.000
_cell.length_c   1.000
_cell.angle_alpha   90.00
_cell.angle_beta   90.00
_cell.angle_gamma   90.00
#
_symmetry.space_group_name_H-M   'P 1'
#
loop_
_entity.id
_entity.type
_entity.pdbx_description
1 polymer ?
#
loop_
_entity_poly.entity_id
_entity_poly.type
_entity_poly.pdbx_seq_one_letter_code
_entity_poly.pdbx_strand_id
1 'polypeptide(L)'
;VREREVLFDEHIEQAFAPFFAEVLNEFANVEDIPPMMLRLMQNLKEPPTAGFGGFAMGVGLETVDETLGTLMKPMMAMVERGINRRSLETWLKPDEANTLFRRGKIDYNYWQLITKSAGYEPIIGKQYYQSQMPFPSIPDVITYARYHGDPNNPWSTAKDIVDIDAVDWPVWEWLSLQRLNTLQIQTLYKRGIIDETTAALKLAEAGWRDGDVNYVKQMSWLVPNAMLLVQGDLHQRSSESKILKDISIADINPEYAQTYLDAILTKPASQDIIAYELRSDPTLSNLPAMLKRIGIHPDYTDVYKELAYQIPPVADLITMAVREAFTPSIAAQFGQYADFPAEFEKFAKMKGLAPEWAKRYWAAHWSLPSPQQGFEMLHRGAIGFG
;
A
#
# COMPACT_ATOMS: atom_id res chain seq x y z
N VAL A 1 41.49 65.57 -48.15
CA VAL A 1 40.98 64.18 -48.05
C VAL A 1 39.63 64.18 -47.34
N ARG A 2 39.55 64.67 -46.09
CA ARG A 2 38.29 64.83 -45.32
C ARG A 2 37.13 65.54 -46.03
N GLU A 3 37.35 66.69 -46.68
CA GLU A 3 36.26 67.40 -47.39
C GLU A 3 35.72 66.63 -48.61
N ARG A 4 36.54 65.76 -49.22
CA ARG A 4 36.17 64.99 -50.40
C ARG A 4 35.37 63.74 -50.03
N GLU A 5 35.59 63.20 -48.83
CA GLU A 5 34.77 62.11 -48.24
C GLU A 5 33.40 62.65 -47.81
N VAL A 6 33.35 63.81 -47.14
CA VAL A 6 32.09 64.43 -46.70
C VAL A 6 31.16 64.72 -47.90
N LEU A 7 31.70 65.30 -48.98
CA LEU A 7 30.94 65.55 -50.22
C LEU A 7 30.48 64.26 -50.93
N PHE A 8 31.24 63.17 -50.80
CA PHE A 8 30.90 61.88 -51.39
C PHE A 8 29.78 61.19 -50.61
N ASP A 9 29.82 61.25 -49.27
CA ASP A 9 28.77 60.75 -48.40
C ASP A 9 27.47 61.56 -48.55
N GLU A 10 27.55 62.89 -48.67
CA GLU A 10 26.40 63.77 -48.93
C GLU A 10 25.72 63.43 -50.27
N HIS A 11 26.50 63.13 -51.31
CA HIS A 11 25.99 62.73 -52.62
C HIS A 11 25.31 61.36 -52.60
N ILE A 12 25.85 60.39 -51.86
CA ILE A 12 25.24 59.07 -51.66
C ILE A 12 23.93 59.23 -50.88
N GLU A 13 23.94 60.00 -49.80
CA GLU A 13 22.75 60.24 -48.97
C GLU A 13 21.63 60.92 -49.76
N GLN A 14 21.94 61.92 -50.58
CA GLN A 14 20.96 62.55 -51.47
C GLN A 14 20.43 61.60 -52.56
N ALA A 15 21.24 60.64 -53.02
CA ALA A 15 20.82 59.67 -54.03
C ALA A 15 19.88 58.58 -53.47
N PHE A 16 20.09 58.17 -52.21
CA PHE A 16 19.28 57.13 -51.57
C PHE A 16 18.10 57.68 -50.74
N ALA A 17 18.13 58.94 -50.29
CA ALA A 17 17.04 59.56 -49.53
C ALA A 17 15.65 59.44 -50.19
N PRO A 18 15.49 59.59 -51.53
CA PRO A 18 14.19 59.37 -52.17
C PRO A 18 13.69 57.93 -52.06
N PHE A 19 14.58 56.94 -52.20
CA PHE A 19 14.24 55.53 -52.05
C PHE A 19 13.86 55.18 -50.61
N PHE A 20 14.61 55.70 -49.63
CA PHE A 20 14.25 55.56 -48.22
C PHE A 20 12.92 56.26 -47.92
N ALA A 21 12.68 57.45 -48.46
CA ALA A 21 11.41 58.16 -48.29
C ALA A 21 10.23 57.35 -48.83
N GLU A 22 10.39 56.71 -49.99
CA GLU A 22 9.35 55.88 -50.62
C GLU A 22 9.04 54.63 -49.78
N VAL A 23 10.07 53.85 -49.40
CA VAL A 23 9.92 52.67 -48.54
C VAL A 23 9.36 53.05 -47.18
N LEU A 24 9.87 54.11 -46.54
CA LEU A 24 9.40 54.55 -45.22
C LEU A 24 7.97 55.09 -45.27
N ASN A 25 7.52 55.69 -46.38
CA ASN A 25 6.13 56.13 -46.54
C ASN A 25 5.15 54.94 -46.62
N GLU A 26 5.56 53.77 -47.13
CA GLU A 26 4.73 52.55 -47.10
C GLU A 26 4.48 52.04 -45.66
N PHE A 27 5.43 52.28 -44.75
CA PHE A 27 5.40 51.89 -43.34
C PHE A 27 5.07 53.06 -42.38
N ALA A 28 4.93 54.30 -42.86
CA ALA A 28 4.76 55.51 -42.04
C ALA A 28 3.43 55.56 -41.26
N ASN A 29 2.46 54.72 -41.63
CA ASN A 29 1.12 54.66 -41.02
C ASN A 29 0.96 53.52 -40.00
N VAL A 30 2.05 52.95 -39.48
CA VAL A 30 1.97 51.99 -38.36
C VAL A 30 1.63 52.77 -37.08
N GLU A 31 0.41 52.56 -36.56
CA GLU A 31 -0.18 53.33 -35.44
C GLU A 31 0.61 53.25 -34.11
N ASP A 32 1.55 52.32 -33.98
CA ASP A 32 2.26 51.99 -32.75
C ASP A 32 3.80 52.21 -32.82
N ILE A 33 4.31 53.07 -33.71
CA ILE A 33 5.76 53.36 -33.78
C ILE A 33 6.20 54.23 -32.59
N PRO A 34 7.17 53.79 -31.76
CA PRO A 34 7.70 54.61 -30.67
C PRO A 34 8.25 55.96 -31.16
N PRO A 35 8.01 57.09 -30.46
CA PRO A 35 8.38 58.44 -30.92
C PRO A 35 9.88 58.65 -31.22
N MET A 36 10.75 57.81 -30.67
CA MET A 36 12.19 57.83 -30.95
C MET A 36 12.48 57.25 -32.35
N MET A 37 11.81 56.16 -32.71
CA MET A 37 11.97 55.50 -34.01
C MET A 37 11.34 56.33 -35.13
N LEU A 38 10.21 57.01 -34.86
CA LEU A 38 9.62 57.97 -35.79
C LEU A 38 10.60 59.11 -36.13
N ARG A 39 11.31 59.63 -35.11
CA ARG A 39 12.34 60.66 -35.30
C ARG A 39 13.54 60.13 -36.08
N LEU A 40 13.97 58.89 -35.83
CA LEU A 40 15.03 58.26 -36.61
C LEU A 40 14.62 58.08 -38.08
N MET A 41 13.39 57.62 -38.35
CA MET A 41 12.85 57.48 -39.71
C MET A 41 12.73 58.84 -40.42
N GLN A 42 12.32 59.90 -39.71
CA GLN A 42 12.28 61.27 -40.24
C GLN A 42 13.68 61.81 -40.55
N ASN A 43 14.65 61.57 -39.68
CA ASN A 43 16.05 61.97 -39.89
C ASN A 43 16.74 61.14 -40.98
N LEU A 44 16.25 59.94 -41.30
CA LEU A 44 16.72 59.16 -42.46
C LEU A 44 16.08 59.64 -43.78
N LYS A 45 14.84 60.14 -43.72
CA LYS A 45 14.15 60.78 -44.84
C LYS A 45 14.79 62.13 -45.21
N GLU A 46 15.25 62.87 -44.21
CA GLU A 46 15.98 64.13 -44.37
C GLU A 46 17.21 64.14 -43.43
N PRO A 47 18.40 63.72 -43.90
CA PRO A 47 19.61 63.66 -43.09
C PRO A 47 20.00 65.04 -42.56
N PRO A 48 20.16 65.22 -41.24
CA PRO A 48 20.47 66.52 -40.66
C PRO A 48 21.91 66.99 -40.93
N THR A 49 22.83 66.07 -41.27
CA THR A 49 24.25 66.35 -41.55
C THR A 49 24.85 65.31 -42.49
N ALA A 50 25.80 65.72 -43.34
CA ALA A 50 26.59 64.83 -44.19
C ALA A 50 27.31 63.72 -43.40
N GLY A 51 27.14 62.46 -43.81
CA GLY A 51 27.70 61.27 -43.17
C GLY A 51 26.79 60.64 -42.09
N PHE A 52 25.60 61.20 -41.85
CA PHE A 52 24.61 60.64 -40.92
C PHE A 52 24.03 59.31 -41.44
N GLY A 53 23.83 59.16 -42.75
CA GLY A 53 23.45 57.92 -43.40
C GLY A 53 24.53 56.85 -43.27
N GLY A 54 25.81 57.23 -43.36
CA GLY A 54 26.94 56.35 -43.06
C GLY A 54 26.98 55.89 -41.60
N PHE A 55 26.71 56.79 -40.65
CA PHE A 55 26.56 56.46 -39.23
C PHE A 55 25.35 55.54 -38.97
N ALA A 56 24.19 55.84 -39.54
CA ALA A 56 22.96 55.06 -39.35
C ALA A 56 23.06 53.66 -39.99
N MET A 57 23.69 53.55 -41.16
CA MET A 57 24.02 52.28 -41.80
C MET A 57 25.07 51.49 -40.98
N GLY A 58 26.05 52.17 -40.38
CA GLY A 58 27.05 51.57 -39.47
C GLY A 58 26.46 51.07 -38.15
N VAL A 59 25.42 51.73 -37.63
CA VAL A 59 24.62 51.23 -36.49
C VAL A 59 23.77 50.02 -36.90
N GLY A 60 23.35 49.95 -38.18
CA GLY A 60 22.66 48.79 -38.76
C GLY A 60 23.57 47.60 -39.08
N LEU A 61 24.88 47.83 -39.24
CA LEU A 61 25.89 46.81 -39.54
C LEU A 61 26.80 46.60 -38.31
N GLU A 62 26.27 45.84 -37.36
CA GLU A 62 27.03 44.93 -36.49
C GLU A 62 28.00 45.47 -35.42
N THR A 63 27.96 46.76 -35.04
CA THR A 63 28.83 47.26 -33.95
C THR A 63 28.19 48.24 -32.96
N VAL A 64 27.09 47.83 -32.30
CA VAL A 64 26.68 48.46 -31.03
C VAL A 64 26.29 47.39 -30.00
N ASP A 65 27.13 47.30 -28.97
CA ASP A 65 27.02 46.65 -27.66
C ASP A 65 25.70 45.91 -27.33
N GLU A 66 25.82 44.69 -26.80
CA GLU A 66 24.74 43.75 -26.42
C GLU A 66 23.63 44.41 -25.56
N THR A 67 24.00 45.46 -24.83
CA THR A 67 23.17 46.33 -24.00
C THR A 67 22.18 47.18 -24.81
N LEU A 68 22.61 47.82 -25.90
CA LEU A 68 21.74 48.69 -26.72
C LEU A 68 20.78 47.85 -27.57
N GLY A 69 21.27 46.72 -28.14
CA GLY A 69 20.43 45.75 -28.84
C GLY A 69 19.32 45.20 -27.95
N THR A 70 19.59 44.94 -26.66
CA THR A 70 18.59 44.47 -25.70
C THR A 70 17.54 45.54 -25.36
N LEU A 71 17.92 46.80 -25.27
CA LEU A 71 16.99 47.92 -25.04
C LEU A 71 16.11 48.24 -26.26
N MET A 72 16.60 47.98 -27.47
CA MET A 72 15.89 48.22 -28.73
C MET A 72 14.92 47.08 -29.11
N LYS A 73 15.14 45.85 -28.63
CA LYS A 73 14.32 44.66 -28.93
C LYS A 73 12.81 44.88 -28.76
N PRO A 74 12.29 45.43 -27.64
CA PRO A 74 10.85 45.64 -27.47
C PRO A 74 10.26 46.61 -28.50
N MET A 75 11.01 47.65 -28.88
CA MET A 75 10.57 48.64 -29.87
C MET A 75 10.52 48.03 -31.27
N MET A 76 11.54 47.27 -31.67
CA MET A 76 11.54 46.55 -32.95
C MET A 76 10.40 45.52 -33.01
N ALA A 77 10.10 44.83 -31.91
CA ALA A 77 8.97 43.91 -31.83
C ALA A 77 7.61 44.61 -31.97
N MET A 78 7.45 45.86 -31.50
CA MET A 78 6.23 46.63 -31.70
C MET A 78 6.05 47.02 -33.18
N VAL A 79 7.12 47.46 -33.84
CA VAL A 79 7.11 47.77 -35.29
C VAL A 79 6.79 46.52 -36.10
N GLU A 80 7.47 45.40 -35.82
CA GLU A 80 7.23 44.11 -36.46
C GLU A 80 5.78 43.65 -36.31
N ARG A 81 5.19 43.76 -35.10
CA ARG A 81 3.78 43.45 -34.85
C ARG A 81 2.82 44.36 -35.62
N GLY A 82 3.16 45.65 -35.75
CA GLY A 82 2.37 46.62 -36.50
C GLY A 82 2.33 46.29 -38.00
N ILE A 83 3.47 45.90 -38.56
CA ILE A 83 3.59 45.40 -39.94
C ILE A 83 2.78 44.11 -40.08
N ASN A 84 3.06 43.09 -39.26
CA ASN A 84 2.41 41.78 -39.29
C ASN A 84 0.87 41.84 -39.19
N ARG A 85 0.32 42.80 -38.41
CA ARG A 85 -1.14 43.00 -38.28
C ARG A 85 -1.80 43.41 -39.59
N ARG A 86 -1.08 44.15 -40.43
CA ARG A 86 -1.60 44.67 -41.70
C ARG A 86 -1.38 43.70 -42.86
N SER A 87 -0.19 43.12 -42.96
CA SER A 87 0.16 42.23 -44.08
C SER A 87 -0.32 40.79 -43.87
N LEU A 88 -0.64 40.37 -42.63
CA LEU A 88 -1.11 39.02 -42.30
C LEU A 88 -0.18 37.91 -42.84
N GLU A 89 1.10 38.21 -42.91
CA GLU A 89 2.18 37.39 -43.44
C GLU A 89 2.72 36.38 -42.44
N THR A 90 2.15 36.29 -41.24
CA THR A 90 2.50 35.24 -40.29
C THR A 90 1.76 33.96 -40.66
N TRP A 91 2.48 33.02 -41.27
CA TRP A 91 1.95 31.70 -41.62
C TRP A 91 2.18 30.69 -40.50
N LEU A 92 1.28 29.69 -40.42
CA LEU A 92 1.53 28.51 -39.59
C LEU A 92 2.81 27.81 -40.04
N LYS A 93 3.57 27.29 -39.08
CA LYS A 93 4.70 26.43 -39.39
C LYS A 93 4.21 25.06 -39.90
N PRO A 94 5.01 24.35 -40.71
CA PRO A 94 4.63 23.03 -41.24
C PRO A 94 4.24 22.00 -40.17
N ASP A 95 4.89 21.99 -39.01
CA ASP A 95 4.57 21.13 -37.85
C ASP A 95 3.23 21.48 -37.19
N GLU A 96 2.91 22.78 -37.08
CA GLU A 96 1.61 23.26 -36.60
C GLU A 96 0.49 22.87 -37.59
N ALA A 97 0.73 23.07 -38.90
CA ALA A 97 -0.19 22.68 -39.95
C ALA A 97 -0.41 21.16 -40.00
N ASN A 98 0.63 20.36 -39.85
CA ASN A 98 0.55 18.90 -39.75
C ASN A 98 -0.34 18.45 -38.58
N THR A 99 -0.20 19.11 -37.42
CA THR A 99 -1.01 18.84 -36.23
C THR A 99 -2.49 19.16 -36.47
N LEU A 100 -2.78 20.32 -37.04
CA LEU A 100 -4.15 20.73 -37.35
C LEU A 100 -4.79 19.83 -38.40
N PHE A 101 -4.04 19.47 -39.45
CA PHE A 101 -4.50 18.57 -40.50
C PHE A 101 -4.82 17.18 -39.94
N ARG A 102 -3.93 16.60 -39.11
CA ARG A 102 -4.16 15.30 -38.46
C ARG A 102 -5.42 15.27 -37.60
N ARG A 103 -5.75 16.40 -36.95
CA ARG A 103 -6.94 16.54 -36.10
C ARG A 103 -8.21 16.90 -36.88
N GLY A 104 -8.14 16.91 -38.21
CA GLY A 104 -9.26 17.29 -39.08
C GLY A 104 -9.71 18.74 -38.90
N LYS A 105 -8.82 19.63 -38.45
CA LYS A 105 -9.12 21.05 -38.21
C LYS A 105 -8.92 21.93 -39.44
N ILE A 106 -8.16 21.44 -40.42
CA ILE A 106 -7.94 22.07 -41.71
C ILE A 106 -8.05 21.00 -42.81
N ASP A 107 -8.39 21.41 -44.02
CA ASP A 107 -8.45 20.52 -45.18
C ASP A 107 -7.09 20.34 -45.87
N TYR A 108 -7.04 19.43 -46.85
CA TYR A 108 -5.82 19.12 -47.60
C TYR A 108 -5.29 20.29 -48.43
N ASN A 109 -6.18 21.12 -49.00
CA ASN A 109 -5.77 22.23 -49.85
C ASN A 109 -5.11 23.33 -49.02
N TYR A 110 -5.66 23.62 -47.84
CA TYR A 110 -5.10 24.58 -46.89
C TYR A 110 -3.79 24.07 -46.28
N TRP A 111 -3.72 22.79 -45.90
CA TRP A 111 -2.47 22.16 -45.47
C TRP A 111 -1.39 22.23 -46.57
N GLN A 112 -1.74 21.89 -47.81
CA GLN A 112 -0.80 21.91 -48.92
C GLN A 112 -0.29 23.33 -49.20
N LEU A 113 -1.17 24.33 -49.15
CA LEU A 113 -0.81 25.74 -49.31
C LEU A 113 0.26 26.16 -48.30
N ILE A 114 0.08 25.83 -47.02
CA ILE A 114 1.06 26.15 -45.96
C ILE A 114 2.39 25.43 -46.18
N THR A 115 2.37 24.14 -46.51
CA THR A 115 3.61 23.39 -46.76
C THR A 115 4.37 23.90 -48.00
N LYS A 116 3.65 24.29 -49.06
CA LYS A 116 4.24 24.87 -50.28
C LYS A 116 4.81 26.27 -50.03
N SER A 117 4.12 27.10 -49.26
CA SER A 117 4.62 28.44 -48.91
C SER A 117 5.88 28.37 -48.04
N ALA A 118 6.02 27.30 -47.25
CA ALA A 118 7.27 26.96 -46.54
C ALA A 118 8.36 26.32 -47.43
N GLY A 119 8.12 26.14 -48.73
CA GLY A 119 9.10 25.63 -49.68
C GLY A 119 9.14 24.12 -49.86
N TYR A 120 8.20 23.36 -49.28
CA TYR A 120 8.13 21.91 -49.48
C TYR A 120 7.43 21.54 -50.79
N GLU A 121 8.07 20.65 -51.56
CA GLU A 121 7.36 19.87 -52.59
C GLU A 121 6.28 18.99 -51.91
N PRO A 122 5.06 18.85 -52.47
CA PRO A 122 3.97 18.06 -51.88
C PRO A 122 4.36 16.68 -51.34
N ILE A 123 5.25 15.96 -52.01
CA ILE A 123 5.69 14.64 -51.56
C ILE A 123 6.53 14.73 -50.28
N ILE A 124 7.42 15.71 -50.19
CA ILE A 124 8.30 15.93 -49.03
C ILE A 124 7.46 16.42 -47.85
N GLY A 125 6.52 17.34 -48.09
CA GLY A 125 5.57 17.79 -47.07
C GLY A 125 4.76 16.62 -46.50
N LYS A 126 4.31 15.69 -47.36
CA LYS A 126 3.58 14.49 -46.94
C LYS A 126 4.45 13.52 -46.12
N GLN A 127 5.71 13.32 -46.52
CA GLN A 127 6.65 12.48 -45.77
C GLN A 127 6.97 13.08 -44.40
N TYR A 128 7.16 14.39 -44.33
CA TYR A 128 7.36 15.10 -43.06
C TYR A 128 6.11 15.02 -42.16
N TYR A 129 4.91 15.11 -42.72
CA TYR A 129 3.67 14.86 -41.99
C TYR A 129 3.58 13.44 -41.42
N GLN A 130 3.95 12.44 -42.22
CA GLN A 130 3.95 11.03 -41.85
C GLN A 130 4.99 10.73 -40.77
N SER A 131 6.19 11.30 -40.84
CA SER A 131 7.24 11.10 -39.82
C SER A 131 6.87 11.67 -38.44
N GLN A 132 5.98 12.65 -38.40
CA GLN A 132 5.44 13.20 -37.15
C GLN A 132 4.30 12.37 -36.56
N MET A 133 3.82 11.32 -37.24
CA MET A 133 2.80 10.44 -36.67
C MET A 133 3.40 9.65 -35.50
N PRO A 134 2.62 9.34 -34.44
CA PRO A 134 3.06 8.40 -33.44
C PRO A 134 3.43 7.07 -34.12
N PHE A 135 4.68 6.68 -34.00
CA PHE A 135 5.16 5.39 -34.46
C PHE A 135 5.26 4.44 -33.26
N PRO A 136 4.88 3.16 -33.39
CA PRO A 136 5.05 2.18 -32.31
C PRO A 136 6.52 2.12 -31.86
N SER A 137 6.76 1.87 -30.58
CA SER A 137 8.13 1.67 -30.12
C SER A 137 8.73 0.40 -30.73
N ILE A 138 10.05 0.29 -30.85
CA ILE A 138 10.70 -0.93 -31.37
C ILE A 138 10.23 -2.19 -30.61
N PRO A 139 10.13 -2.20 -29.27
CA PRO A 139 9.53 -3.33 -28.53
C PRO A 139 8.09 -3.68 -28.93
N ASP A 140 7.25 -2.67 -29.24
CA ASP A 140 5.88 -2.92 -29.71
C ASP A 140 5.87 -3.54 -31.10
N VAL A 141 6.76 -3.09 -32.00
CA VAL A 141 6.92 -3.69 -33.33
C VAL A 141 7.40 -5.13 -33.21
N ILE A 142 8.36 -5.42 -32.33
CA ILE A 142 8.83 -6.79 -32.08
C ILE A 142 7.71 -7.66 -31.50
N THR A 143 6.90 -7.11 -30.59
CA THR A 143 5.73 -7.81 -30.04
C THR A 143 4.73 -8.12 -31.14
N TYR A 144 4.39 -7.15 -31.98
CA TYR A 144 3.54 -7.35 -33.15
C TYR A 144 4.11 -8.44 -34.08
N ALA A 145 5.41 -8.39 -34.39
CA ALA A 145 6.09 -9.38 -35.23
C ALA A 145 5.99 -10.81 -34.66
N ARG A 146 6.02 -10.99 -33.34
CA ARG A 146 5.82 -12.31 -32.72
C ARG A 146 4.41 -12.87 -32.93
N TYR A 147 3.38 -12.02 -32.98
CA TYR A 147 1.99 -12.46 -33.18
C TYR A 147 1.63 -12.66 -34.66
N HIS A 148 2.29 -11.94 -35.56
CA HIS A 148 1.95 -11.92 -36.98
C HIS A 148 3.00 -12.60 -37.89
N GLY A 149 4.10 -13.07 -37.32
CA GLY A 149 5.19 -13.80 -37.99
C GLY A 149 5.62 -15.05 -37.23
N ASP A 150 6.92 -15.35 -37.22
CA ASP A 150 7.50 -16.43 -36.40
C ASP A 150 7.81 -15.92 -34.97
N PRO A 151 7.16 -16.46 -33.92
CA PRO A 151 7.41 -16.05 -32.54
C PRO A 151 8.85 -16.25 -32.06
N ASN A 152 9.58 -17.21 -32.63
CA ASN A 152 10.97 -17.51 -32.28
C ASN A 152 11.99 -16.77 -33.17
N ASN A 153 11.52 -16.06 -34.20
CA ASN A 153 12.35 -15.26 -35.09
C ASN A 153 11.61 -13.98 -35.53
N PRO A 154 11.32 -13.05 -34.60
CA PRO A 154 10.53 -11.86 -34.91
C PRO A 154 11.23 -10.91 -35.89
N TRP A 155 12.54 -11.03 -36.08
CA TRP A 155 13.32 -10.27 -37.08
C TRP A 155 12.72 -10.39 -38.48
N SER A 156 12.26 -11.59 -38.83
CA SER A 156 11.72 -11.92 -40.16
C SER A 156 10.59 -10.98 -40.59
N THR A 157 9.81 -10.47 -39.63
CA THR A 157 8.68 -9.57 -39.86
C THR A 157 8.98 -8.13 -39.41
N ALA A 158 9.75 -7.93 -38.33
CA ALA A 158 10.03 -6.60 -37.79
C ALA A 158 10.84 -5.71 -38.75
N LYS A 159 11.79 -6.29 -39.49
CA LYS A 159 12.64 -5.57 -40.46
C LYS A 159 11.86 -4.93 -41.62
N ASP A 160 10.66 -5.46 -41.91
CA ASP A 160 9.81 -4.95 -42.99
C ASP A 160 8.96 -3.75 -42.52
N ILE A 161 8.92 -3.48 -41.21
CA ILE A 161 8.13 -2.41 -40.58
C ILE A 161 9.03 -1.24 -40.13
N VAL A 162 10.20 -1.54 -39.58
CA VAL A 162 11.15 -0.55 -39.04
C VAL A 162 12.58 -0.95 -39.41
N ASP A 163 13.37 0.06 -39.78
CA ASP A 163 14.80 -0.12 -40.04
C ASP A 163 15.55 -0.21 -38.71
N ILE A 164 15.94 -1.43 -38.33
CA ILE A 164 16.74 -1.73 -37.14
C ILE A 164 18.09 -2.24 -37.65
N ASP A 165 19.18 -1.72 -37.10
CA ASP A 165 20.51 -2.23 -37.43
C ASP A 165 20.63 -3.71 -36.99
N ALA A 166 21.13 -4.57 -37.87
CA ALA A 166 21.36 -5.98 -37.58
C ALA A 166 22.35 -6.19 -36.40
N VAL A 167 23.24 -5.23 -36.17
CA VAL A 167 24.17 -5.19 -35.02
C VAL A 167 23.42 -4.95 -33.71
N ASP A 168 22.39 -4.09 -33.72
CA ASP A 168 21.61 -3.73 -32.54
C ASP A 168 20.47 -4.72 -32.26
N TRP A 169 20.04 -5.49 -33.27
CA TRP A 169 18.95 -6.45 -33.16
C TRP A 169 19.02 -7.37 -31.93
N PRO A 170 20.17 -7.99 -31.58
CA PRO A 170 20.25 -8.89 -30.43
C PRO A 170 19.87 -8.21 -29.10
N VAL A 171 20.16 -6.92 -28.96
CA VAL A 171 19.81 -6.13 -27.77
C VAL A 171 18.30 -5.90 -27.72
N TRP A 172 17.71 -5.46 -28.83
CA TRP A 172 16.27 -5.24 -28.93
C TRP A 172 15.46 -6.51 -28.72
N GLU A 173 15.90 -7.62 -29.33
CA GLU A 173 15.28 -8.92 -29.15
C GLU A 173 15.32 -9.33 -27.67
N TRP A 174 16.49 -9.24 -27.02
CA TRP A 174 16.62 -9.58 -25.61
C TRP A 174 15.72 -8.72 -24.71
N LEU A 175 15.67 -7.41 -24.94
CA LEU A 175 14.83 -6.48 -24.17
C LEU A 175 13.32 -6.75 -24.33
N SER A 176 12.91 -7.31 -25.48
CA SER A 176 11.52 -7.67 -25.74
C SER A 176 11.08 -8.98 -25.07
N LEU A 177 12.01 -9.79 -24.55
CA LEU A 177 11.70 -11.07 -23.93
C LEU A 177 11.14 -10.90 -22.51
N GLN A 178 10.12 -11.70 -22.19
CA GLN A 178 9.72 -11.93 -20.82
C GLN A 178 10.83 -12.68 -20.07
N ARG A 179 11.12 -12.25 -18.86
CA ARG A 179 12.12 -12.87 -17.97
C ARG A 179 11.43 -13.32 -16.69
N LEU A 180 11.98 -14.35 -16.05
CA LEU A 180 11.48 -14.77 -14.75
C LEU A 180 11.57 -13.60 -13.77
N ASN A 181 10.43 -13.24 -13.18
CA ASN A 181 10.40 -12.23 -12.12
C ASN A 181 10.83 -12.86 -10.78
N THR A 182 11.08 -12.02 -9.78
CA THR A 182 11.53 -12.45 -8.45
C THR A 182 10.64 -13.53 -7.82
N LEU A 183 9.31 -13.40 -7.90
CA LEU A 183 8.37 -14.36 -7.32
C LEU A 183 8.40 -15.71 -8.04
N GLN A 184 8.55 -15.71 -9.36
CA GLN A 184 8.71 -16.92 -10.16
C GLN A 184 10.01 -17.63 -9.80
N ILE A 185 11.12 -16.90 -9.70
CA ILE A 185 12.43 -17.45 -9.30
C ILE A 185 12.35 -18.06 -7.90
N GLN A 186 11.81 -17.33 -6.92
CA GLN A 186 11.57 -17.84 -5.57
C GLN A 186 10.71 -19.11 -5.57
N THR A 187 9.66 -19.16 -6.40
CA THR A 187 8.77 -20.33 -6.48
C THR A 187 9.49 -21.54 -7.04
N LEU A 188 10.30 -21.37 -8.09
CA LEU A 188 11.11 -22.46 -8.64
C LEU A 188 12.14 -22.97 -7.61
N TYR A 189 12.79 -22.06 -6.89
CA TYR A 189 13.75 -22.40 -5.84
C TYR A 189 13.09 -23.18 -4.69
N LYS A 190 11.97 -22.68 -4.16
CA LYS A 190 11.20 -23.37 -3.10
C LYS A 190 10.72 -24.76 -3.48
N ARG A 191 10.43 -24.97 -4.77
CA ARG A 191 9.98 -26.26 -5.29
C ARG A 191 11.15 -27.21 -5.60
N GLY A 192 12.40 -26.77 -5.40
CA GLY A 192 13.60 -27.55 -5.72
C GLY A 192 13.80 -27.78 -7.22
N ILE A 193 13.13 -26.99 -8.08
CA ILE A 193 13.28 -27.09 -9.55
C ILE A 193 14.61 -26.46 -9.99
N ILE A 194 15.04 -25.42 -9.27
CA ILE A 194 16.37 -24.81 -9.42
C ILE A 194 17.09 -24.86 -8.08
N ASP A 195 18.41 -25.02 -8.11
CA ASP A 195 19.25 -25.03 -6.92
C ASP A 195 19.57 -23.61 -6.42
N GLU A 196 20.28 -23.53 -5.29
CA GLU A 196 20.63 -22.25 -4.68
C GLU A 196 21.53 -21.37 -5.56
N THR A 197 22.51 -21.97 -6.24
CA THR A 197 23.42 -21.25 -7.13
C THR A 197 22.66 -20.66 -8.32
N THR A 198 21.77 -21.43 -8.93
CA THR A 198 20.92 -20.99 -10.04
C THR A 198 19.93 -19.92 -9.60
N ALA A 199 19.30 -20.09 -8.44
CA ALA A 199 18.39 -19.09 -7.88
C ALA A 199 19.10 -17.76 -7.62
N ALA A 200 20.29 -17.81 -7.03
CA ALA A 200 21.10 -16.61 -6.77
C ALA A 200 21.47 -15.88 -8.07
N LEU A 201 21.90 -16.62 -9.09
CA LEU A 201 22.21 -16.05 -10.41
C LEU A 201 20.97 -15.41 -11.04
N LYS A 202 19.83 -16.09 -11.06
CA LYS A 202 18.58 -15.59 -11.65
C LYS A 202 18.06 -14.34 -10.92
N LEU A 203 18.18 -14.31 -9.60
CA LEU A 203 17.83 -13.12 -8.81
C LEU A 203 18.77 -11.95 -9.13
N ALA A 204 20.05 -12.22 -9.37
CA ALA A 204 21.00 -11.20 -9.79
C ALA A 204 20.72 -10.66 -11.21
N GLU A 205 20.36 -11.54 -12.16
CA GLU A 205 19.88 -11.15 -13.49
C GLU A 205 18.59 -10.30 -13.43
N ALA A 206 17.74 -10.56 -12.44
CA ALA A 206 16.51 -9.79 -12.18
C ALA A 206 16.76 -8.43 -11.49
N GLY A 207 17.98 -8.19 -10.99
CA GLY A 207 18.41 -6.90 -10.44
C GLY A 207 18.80 -6.89 -8.95
N TRP A 208 18.63 -7.99 -8.22
CA TRP A 208 19.05 -8.09 -6.81
C TRP A 208 20.57 -8.21 -6.70
N ARG A 209 21.16 -7.71 -5.61
CA ARG A 209 22.63 -7.69 -5.43
C ARG A 209 23.02 -8.13 -4.03
N ASP A 210 24.26 -8.60 -3.91
CA ASP A 210 24.94 -8.88 -2.64
C ASP A 210 24.09 -9.66 -1.64
N GLY A 211 23.96 -9.12 -0.41
CA GLY A 211 23.18 -9.72 0.67
C GLY A 211 21.67 -9.79 0.37
N ASP A 212 21.13 -8.92 -0.48
CA ASP A 212 19.69 -8.86 -0.76
C ASP A 212 19.21 -10.11 -1.48
N VAL A 213 20.07 -10.75 -2.27
CA VAL A 213 19.77 -12.06 -2.87
C VAL A 213 19.42 -13.08 -1.78
N ASN A 214 20.13 -13.06 -0.66
CA ASN A 214 19.86 -13.96 0.45
C ASN A 214 18.58 -13.57 1.21
N TYR A 215 18.34 -12.28 1.46
CA TYR A 215 17.11 -11.83 2.10
C TYR A 215 15.87 -12.19 1.28
N VAL A 216 15.92 -11.97 -0.04
CA VAL A 216 14.84 -12.33 -0.95
C VAL A 216 14.61 -13.83 -1.00
N LYS A 217 15.67 -14.66 -1.01
CA LYS A 217 15.50 -16.11 -0.87
C LYS A 217 14.81 -16.49 0.44
N GLN A 218 15.21 -15.90 1.57
CA GLN A 218 14.62 -16.20 2.88
C GLN A 218 13.15 -15.80 2.96
N MET A 219 12.79 -14.61 2.46
CA MET A 219 11.40 -14.14 2.37
C MET A 219 10.49 -15.05 1.53
N SER A 220 11.05 -15.95 0.72
CA SER A 220 10.24 -16.86 -0.08
C SER A 220 9.44 -17.83 0.79
N TRP A 221 9.98 -18.26 1.93
CA TRP A 221 9.38 -19.29 2.77
C TRP A 221 8.27 -18.72 3.64
N LEU A 222 7.22 -19.52 3.84
CA LEU A 222 6.18 -19.19 4.81
C LEU A 222 6.67 -19.59 6.20
N VAL A 223 6.54 -18.68 7.16
CA VAL A 223 6.72 -18.99 8.58
C VAL A 223 5.40 -19.59 9.11
N PRO A 224 5.43 -20.72 9.86
CA PRO A 224 4.24 -21.23 10.52
C PRO A 224 3.68 -20.18 11.50
N ASN A 225 2.36 -20.15 11.68
CA ASN A 225 1.77 -19.21 12.63
C ASN A 225 2.33 -19.44 14.06
N ALA A 226 2.34 -18.37 14.87
CA ALA A 226 2.95 -18.40 16.20
C ALA A 226 2.39 -19.51 17.11
N MET A 227 1.10 -19.83 17.03
CA MET A 227 0.49 -20.90 17.84
C MET A 227 1.06 -22.28 17.50
N LEU A 228 1.25 -22.59 16.22
CA LEU A 228 1.87 -23.84 15.78
C LEU A 228 3.33 -23.94 16.20
N LEU A 229 4.09 -22.84 16.09
CA LEU A 229 5.47 -22.79 16.59
C LEU A 229 5.51 -23.06 18.09
N VAL A 230 4.67 -22.39 18.88
CA VAL A 230 4.59 -22.58 20.34
C VAL A 230 4.23 -24.03 20.69
N GLN A 231 3.24 -24.63 20.03
CA GLN A 231 2.89 -26.04 20.25
C GLN A 231 4.06 -26.98 19.96
N GLY A 232 4.76 -26.76 18.84
CA GLY A 232 5.94 -27.53 18.47
C GLY A 232 7.10 -27.36 19.46
N ASP A 233 7.34 -26.14 19.93
CA ASP A 233 8.37 -25.83 20.91
C ASP A 233 8.06 -26.43 22.29
N LEU A 234 6.82 -26.33 22.76
CA LEU A 234 6.37 -26.95 24.01
C LEU A 234 6.54 -28.47 23.95
N HIS A 235 6.16 -29.10 22.85
CA HIS A 235 6.37 -30.54 22.63
C HIS A 235 7.85 -30.93 22.67
N GLN A 236 8.73 -30.08 22.11
CA GLN A 236 10.18 -30.27 22.10
C GLN A 236 10.86 -29.89 23.43
N ARG A 237 10.12 -29.34 24.39
CA ARG A 237 10.66 -28.80 25.65
C ARG A 237 11.72 -27.71 25.40
N SER A 238 11.50 -26.89 24.39
CA SER A 238 12.31 -25.70 24.11
C SER A 238 12.34 -24.75 25.31
N SER A 239 13.41 -23.97 25.45
CA SER A 239 13.47 -22.93 26.49
C SER A 239 12.45 -21.84 26.23
N GLU A 240 11.98 -21.18 27.29
CA GLU A 240 11.05 -20.05 27.18
C GLU A 240 11.61 -18.92 26.30
N SER A 241 12.91 -18.63 26.41
CA SER A 241 13.59 -17.66 25.55
C SER A 241 13.51 -18.00 24.06
N LYS A 242 13.54 -19.29 23.71
CA LYS A 242 13.38 -19.76 22.33
C LYS A 242 11.92 -19.60 21.88
N ILE A 243 10.97 -19.98 22.73
CA ILE A 243 9.53 -19.84 22.44
C ILE A 243 9.18 -18.38 22.13
N LEU A 244 9.62 -17.43 22.96
CA LEU A 244 9.36 -16.00 22.77
C LEU A 244 9.99 -15.46 21.48
N LYS A 245 11.17 -15.96 21.12
CA LYS A 245 11.84 -15.62 19.86
C LYS A 245 11.05 -16.16 18.67
N ASP A 246 10.61 -17.41 18.71
CA ASP A 246 9.88 -18.06 17.61
C ASP A 246 8.48 -17.45 17.41
N ILE A 247 7.81 -17.03 18.50
CA ILE A 247 6.59 -16.20 18.44
C ILE A 247 6.85 -14.92 17.63
N SER A 248 7.99 -14.27 17.88
CA SER A 248 8.35 -13.03 17.20
C SER A 248 8.71 -13.23 15.72
N ILE A 249 9.33 -14.36 15.38
CA ILE A 249 9.62 -14.76 13.99
C ILE A 249 8.31 -14.98 13.21
N ALA A 250 7.24 -15.41 13.88
CA ALA A 250 5.90 -15.57 13.30
C ALA A 250 5.04 -14.29 13.37
N ASP A 251 5.67 -13.14 13.14
CA ASP A 251 5.04 -11.82 12.96
C ASP A 251 4.30 -11.23 14.17
N ILE A 252 4.46 -11.79 15.36
CA ILE A 252 4.01 -11.14 16.61
C ILE A 252 5.09 -10.15 17.04
N ASN A 253 4.70 -8.90 17.35
CA ASN A 253 5.65 -7.92 17.87
C ASN A 253 6.34 -8.49 19.14
N PRO A 254 7.70 -8.45 19.24
CA PRO A 254 8.44 -8.93 20.41
C PRO A 254 7.93 -8.41 21.76
N GLU A 255 7.40 -7.19 21.81
CA GLU A 255 6.80 -6.60 23.02
C GLU A 255 5.62 -7.42 23.55
N TYR A 256 4.85 -8.06 22.66
CA TYR A 256 3.67 -8.85 23.00
C TYR A 256 3.93 -10.35 23.02
N ALA A 257 5.16 -10.81 22.80
CA ALA A 257 5.47 -12.24 22.74
C ALA A 257 5.09 -12.98 24.04
N GLN A 258 5.40 -12.38 25.19
CA GLN A 258 5.02 -12.95 26.49
C GLN A 258 3.49 -12.95 26.67
N THR A 259 2.84 -11.82 26.38
CA THR A 259 1.38 -11.71 26.47
C THR A 259 0.68 -12.73 25.58
N TYR A 260 1.20 -12.95 24.37
CA TYR A 260 0.72 -13.97 23.45
C TYR A 260 0.86 -15.37 24.04
N LEU A 261 2.05 -15.72 24.54
CA LEU A 261 2.30 -17.01 25.17
C LEU A 261 1.33 -17.27 26.33
N ASP A 262 1.24 -16.33 27.27
CA ASP A 262 0.34 -16.42 28.42
C ASP A 262 -1.13 -16.54 27.99
N ALA A 263 -1.52 -15.87 26.90
CA ALA A 263 -2.87 -15.91 26.35
C ALA A 263 -3.23 -17.24 25.66
N ILE A 264 -2.28 -18.00 25.13
CA ILE A 264 -2.55 -19.28 24.45
C ILE A 264 -2.29 -20.51 25.32
N LEU A 265 -1.47 -20.40 26.38
CA LEU A 265 -1.25 -21.50 27.31
C LEU A 265 -2.57 -21.93 27.95
N THR A 266 -2.77 -23.23 28.11
CA THR A 266 -3.99 -23.77 28.69
C THR A 266 -4.22 -23.22 30.10
N LYS A 267 -5.43 -22.72 30.35
CA LYS A 267 -5.88 -22.30 31.67
C LYS A 267 -6.60 -23.47 32.36
N PRO A 268 -6.60 -23.53 33.71
CA PRO A 268 -7.42 -24.50 34.43
C PRO A 268 -8.89 -24.39 34.03
N ALA A 269 -9.61 -25.51 34.02
CA ALA A 269 -11.05 -25.50 33.77
C ALA A 269 -11.78 -24.75 34.89
N SER A 270 -12.92 -24.13 34.59
CA SER A 270 -13.70 -23.39 35.59
C SER A 270 -14.11 -24.28 36.78
N GLN A 271 -14.42 -25.56 36.54
CA GLN A 271 -14.71 -26.54 37.59
C GLN A 271 -13.51 -26.81 38.52
N ASP A 272 -12.30 -26.87 37.97
CA ASP A 272 -11.08 -27.07 38.76
C ASP A 272 -10.79 -25.84 39.63
N ILE A 273 -11.02 -24.64 39.08
CA ILE A 273 -10.91 -23.38 39.84
C ILE A 273 -11.93 -23.36 40.98
N ILE A 274 -13.18 -23.70 40.72
CA ILE A 274 -14.23 -23.76 41.76
C ILE A 274 -13.84 -24.75 42.86
N ALA A 275 -13.39 -25.96 42.48
CA ALA A 275 -12.98 -26.96 43.45
C ALA A 275 -11.74 -26.54 44.26
N TYR A 276 -10.79 -25.82 43.65
CA TYR A 276 -9.63 -25.26 44.33
C TYR A 276 -10.03 -24.14 45.30
N GLU A 277 -10.89 -23.22 44.87
CA GLU A 277 -11.39 -22.12 45.69
C GLU A 277 -12.21 -22.65 46.88
N LEU A 278 -13.14 -23.60 46.68
CA LEU A 278 -13.88 -24.22 47.79
C LEU A 278 -12.98 -24.83 48.87
N ARG A 279 -11.86 -25.46 48.47
CA ARG A 279 -10.89 -26.04 49.42
C ARG A 279 -10.08 -25.00 50.17
N SER A 280 -9.90 -23.82 49.58
CA SER A 280 -9.07 -22.74 50.13
C SER A 280 -9.90 -21.75 50.94
N ASP A 281 -10.99 -21.26 50.35
CA ASP A 281 -12.00 -20.38 50.92
C ASP A 281 -13.42 -20.81 50.47
N PRO A 282 -14.16 -21.54 51.32
CA PRO A 282 -15.52 -21.99 51.01
C PRO A 282 -16.54 -20.87 50.75
N THR A 283 -16.21 -19.60 51.01
CA THR A 283 -17.07 -18.44 50.69
C THR A 283 -16.94 -17.97 49.24
N LEU A 284 -15.97 -18.52 48.49
CA LEU A 284 -15.73 -18.21 47.08
C LEU A 284 -15.44 -16.72 46.82
N SER A 285 -14.81 -16.03 47.78
CA SER A 285 -14.58 -14.59 47.70
C SER A 285 -13.71 -14.19 46.49
N ASN A 286 -12.72 -15.02 46.14
CA ASN A 286 -11.79 -14.78 45.05
C ASN A 286 -12.21 -15.43 43.70
N LEU A 287 -13.28 -16.23 43.70
CA LEU A 287 -13.79 -16.91 42.50
C LEU A 287 -14.08 -15.94 41.32
N PRO A 288 -14.71 -14.76 41.51
CA PRO A 288 -14.96 -13.83 40.40
C PRO A 288 -13.69 -13.40 39.66
N ALA A 289 -12.62 -13.11 40.39
CA ALA A 289 -11.35 -12.68 39.82
C ALA A 289 -10.68 -13.82 39.04
N MET A 290 -10.71 -15.04 39.57
CA MET A 290 -10.12 -16.22 38.94
C MET A 290 -10.87 -16.62 37.67
N LEU A 291 -12.20 -16.62 37.69
CA LEU A 291 -13.02 -16.88 36.50
C LEU A 291 -12.79 -15.84 35.40
N LYS A 292 -12.73 -14.55 35.76
CA LYS A 292 -12.41 -13.47 34.82
C LYS A 292 -11.03 -13.66 34.17
N ARG A 293 -10.03 -14.09 34.94
CA ARG A 293 -8.66 -14.32 34.47
C ARG A 293 -8.56 -15.41 33.38
N ILE A 294 -9.45 -16.40 33.40
CA ILE A 294 -9.52 -17.44 32.35
C ILE A 294 -10.50 -17.10 31.22
N GLY A 295 -11.09 -15.89 31.23
CA GLY A 295 -11.95 -15.39 30.16
C GLY A 295 -13.46 -15.58 30.39
N ILE A 296 -13.91 -15.97 31.58
CA ILE A 296 -15.35 -16.01 31.88
C ILE A 296 -15.86 -14.58 32.06
N HIS A 297 -16.94 -14.26 31.34
CA HIS A 297 -17.57 -12.94 31.43
C HIS A 297 -18.16 -12.71 32.84
N PRO A 298 -18.00 -11.51 33.44
CA PRO A 298 -18.49 -11.22 34.80
C PRO A 298 -19.96 -11.55 35.03
N ASP A 299 -20.82 -11.36 34.03
CA ASP A 299 -22.28 -11.64 34.12
C ASP A 299 -22.61 -13.12 34.43
N TYR A 300 -21.70 -14.06 34.17
CA TYR A 300 -21.91 -15.48 34.46
C TYR A 300 -21.31 -15.91 35.80
N THR A 301 -20.71 -14.98 36.56
CA THR A 301 -20.05 -15.30 37.83
C THR A 301 -21.03 -15.91 38.84
N ASP A 302 -22.23 -15.35 38.95
CA ASP A 302 -23.22 -15.81 39.92
C ASP A 302 -23.74 -17.21 39.57
N VAL A 303 -23.84 -17.55 38.27
CA VAL A 303 -24.15 -18.91 37.81
C VAL A 303 -23.13 -19.91 38.34
N TYR A 304 -21.83 -19.60 38.22
CA TYR A 304 -20.78 -20.48 38.73
C TYR A 304 -20.73 -20.57 40.26
N LYS A 305 -21.06 -19.48 40.97
CA LYS A 305 -21.18 -19.50 42.44
C LYS A 305 -22.33 -20.40 42.89
N GLU A 306 -23.48 -20.31 42.23
CA GLU A 306 -24.63 -21.15 42.55
C GLU A 306 -24.33 -22.63 42.27
N LEU A 307 -23.72 -22.94 41.13
CA LEU A 307 -23.33 -24.31 40.75
C LEU A 307 -22.19 -24.89 41.62
N ALA A 308 -21.41 -24.05 42.30
CA ALA A 308 -20.34 -24.51 43.19
C ALA A 308 -20.89 -25.24 44.41
N TYR A 309 -22.09 -24.88 44.87
CA TYR A 309 -22.72 -25.53 46.02
C TYR A 309 -23.61 -26.69 45.56
N GLN A 310 -23.15 -27.90 45.85
CA GLN A 310 -23.82 -29.10 45.38
C GLN A 310 -25.10 -29.36 46.18
N ILE A 311 -26.18 -29.63 45.46
CA ILE A 311 -27.40 -30.20 46.03
C ILE A 311 -27.23 -31.73 46.04
N PRO A 312 -27.55 -32.42 47.15
CA PRO A 312 -27.50 -33.87 47.22
C PRO A 312 -28.27 -34.56 46.07
N PRO A 313 -27.79 -35.69 45.55
CA PRO A 313 -28.52 -36.48 44.56
C PRO A 313 -29.93 -36.86 45.05
N VAL A 314 -30.86 -37.03 44.12
CA VAL A 314 -32.28 -37.34 44.44
C VAL A 314 -32.44 -38.57 45.35
N ALA A 315 -31.61 -39.60 45.18
CA ALA A 315 -31.64 -40.79 46.04
C ALA A 315 -31.26 -40.48 47.50
N ASP A 316 -30.30 -39.59 47.71
CA ASP A 316 -29.90 -39.15 49.03
C ASP A 316 -30.98 -38.25 49.66
N LEU A 317 -31.60 -37.38 48.86
CA LEU A 317 -32.75 -36.58 49.29
C LEU A 317 -33.92 -37.47 49.72
N ILE A 318 -34.23 -38.55 48.98
CA ILE A 318 -35.25 -39.54 49.39
C ILE A 318 -34.85 -40.20 50.71
N THR A 319 -33.59 -40.61 50.85
CA THR A 319 -33.09 -41.23 52.09
C THR A 319 -33.21 -40.29 53.28
N MET A 320 -32.85 -39.02 53.11
CA MET A 320 -33.02 -37.97 54.11
C MET A 320 -34.49 -37.73 54.46
N ALA A 321 -35.40 -37.81 53.48
CA ALA A 321 -36.84 -37.70 53.71
C ALA A 321 -37.39 -38.86 54.54
N VAL A 322 -37.07 -40.10 54.17
CA VAL A 322 -37.53 -41.31 54.89
C VAL A 322 -36.97 -41.36 56.33
N ARG A 323 -35.77 -40.83 56.56
CA ARG A 323 -35.13 -40.80 57.88
C ARG A 323 -35.50 -39.58 58.72
N GLU A 324 -36.50 -38.80 58.30
CA GLU A 324 -36.99 -37.60 59.01
C GLU A 324 -35.94 -36.49 59.19
N ALA A 325 -34.88 -36.48 58.36
CA ALA A 325 -33.84 -35.45 58.39
C ALA A 325 -34.35 -34.07 57.89
N PHE A 326 -35.54 -34.03 57.25
CA PHE A 326 -36.24 -32.78 56.90
C PHE A 326 -37.17 -32.24 57.99
N THR A 327 -37.35 -32.96 59.11
CA THR A 327 -38.27 -32.59 60.18
C THR A 327 -37.49 -32.31 61.48
N PRO A 328 -37.08 -31.05 61.76
CA PRO A 328 -36.16 -30.75 62.88
C PRO A 328 -36.68 -31.19 64.25
N SER A 329 -37.99 -31.12 64.50
CA SER A 329 -38.60 -31.56 65.76
C SER A 329 -38.45 -33.07 65.99
N ILE A 330 -38.66 -33.88 64.95
CA ILE A 330 -38.52 -35.33 65.00
C ILE A 330 -37.03 -35.71 65.13
N ALA A 331 -36.17 -35.13 64.30
CA ALA A 331 -34.74 -35.41 64.34
C ALA A 331 -34.12 -35.03 65.69
N ALA A 332 -34.59 -33.96 66.35
CA ALA A 332 -34.18 -33.59 67.70
C ALA A 332 -34.68 -34.58 68.77
N GLN A 333 -35.93 -35.05 68.68
CA GLN A 333 -36.50 -36.04 69.60
C GLN A 333 -35.68 -37.35 69.60
N PHE A 334 -35.19 -37.75 68.43
CA PHE A 334 -34.38 -38.96 68.26
C PHE A 334 -32.87 -38.71 68.35
N GLY A 335 -32.43 -37.50 68.69
CA GLY A 335 -31.02 -37.15 68.82
C GLY A 335 -30.20 -37.35 67.54
N GLN A 336 -30.82 -37.32 66.36
CA GLN A 336 -30.17 -37.67 65.09
C GLN A 336 -29.02 -36.71 64.72
N TYR A 337 -29.05 -35.48 65.23
CA TYR A 337 -27.98 -34.50 65.07
C TYR A 337 -26.90 -34.57 66.15
N ALA A 338 -27.01 -35.49 67.12
CA ALA A 338 -26.02 -35.66 68.18
C ALA A 338 -24.64 -36.05 67.60
N ASP A 339 -23.59 -35.64 68.30
CA ASP A 339 -22.19 -35.95 67.97
C ASP A 339 -21.74 -35.55 66.56
N PHE A 340 -22.37 -34.51 65.96
CA PHE A 340 -22.00 -33.99 64.64
C PHE A 340 -20.55 -33.47 64.64
N PRO A 341 -19.61 -34.10 63.89
CA PRO A 341 -18.20 -33.74 63.95
C PRO A 341 -17.91 -32.41 63.24
N ALA A 342 -17.20 -31.50 63.91
CA ALA A 342 -16.82 -30.21 63.33
C ALA A 342 -15.89 -30.39 62.11
N GLU A 343 -15.04 -31.42 62.12
CA GLU A 343 -14.18 -31.79 60.99
C GLU A 343 -15.00 -32.22 59.78
N PHE A 344 -16.10 -32.94 59.98
CA PHE A 344 -16.98 -33.34 58.88
C PHE A 344 -17.60 -32.11 58.22
N GLU A 345 -18.12 -31.16 59.01
CA GLU A 345 -18.65 -29.90 58.47
C GLU A 345 -17.59 -29.12 57.68
N LYS A 346 -16.35 -29.06 58.19
CA LYS A 346 -15.23 -28.40 57.51
C LYS A 346 -14.97 -28.99 56.13
N PHE A 347 -14.82 -30.31 56.03
CA PHE A 347 -14.53 -30.97 54.74
C PHE A 347 -15.74 -31.00 53.81
N ALA A 348 -16.95 -31.07 54.36
CA ALA A 348 -18.19 -30.93 53.59
C ALA A 348 -18.26 -29.56 52.89
N LYS A 349 -17.98 -28.47 53.62
CA LYS A 349 -17.91 -27.12 53.03
C LYS A 349 -16.88 -27.03 51.91
N MET A 350 -15.70 -27.64 52.08
CA MET A 350 -14.65 -27.69 51.05
C MET A 350 -15.03 -28.50 49.80
N LYS A 351 -16.13 -29.27 49.87
CA LYS A 351 -16.74 -29.99 48.74
C LYS A 351 -17.95 -29.26 48.15
N GLY A 352 -18.25 -28.05 48.60
CA GLY A 352 -19.43 -27.30 48.17
C GLY A 352 -20.71 -27.78 48.83
N LEU A 353 -20.64 -28.58 49.90
CA LEU A 353 -21.82 -29.01 50.63
C LEU A 353 -22.12 -28.00 51.74
N ALA A 354 -23.26 -27.34 51.63
CA ALA A 354 -23.70 -26.37 52.62
C ALA A 354 -23.91 -27.02 54.02
N PRO A 355 -23.73 -26.28 55.13
CA PRO A 355 -23.79 -26.84 56.49
C PRO A 355 -25.08 -27.60 56.78
N GLU A 356 -26.21 -27.13 56.26
CA GLU A 356 -27.51 -27.78 56.40
C GLU A 356 -27.54 -29.14 55.74
N TRP A 357 -26.94 -29.29 54.55
CA TRP A 357 -26.85 -30.57 53.87
C TRP A 357 -25.92 -31.53 54.59
N ALA A 358 -24.78 -31.04 55.10
CA ALA A 358 -23.87 -31.85 55.92
C ALA A 358 -24.58 -32.40 57.16
N LYS A 359 -25.34 -31.57 57.88
CA LYS A 359 -26.14 -32.01 59.04
C LYS A 359 -27.22 -33.01 58.65
N ARG A 360 -27.86 -32.86 57.48
CA ARG A 360 -28.87 -33.80 56.99
C ARG A 360 -28.27 -35.15 56.60
N TYR A 361 -27.10 -35.16 55.96
CA TYR A 361 -26.36 -36.39 55.72
C TYR A 361 -25.99 -37.07 57.03
N TRP A 362 -25.60 -36.30 58.04
CA TRP A 362 -25.37 -36.84 59.38
C TRP A 362 -26.66 -37.39 59.99
N ALA A 363 -27.76 -36.64 60.08
CA ALA A 363 -29.01 -37.19 60.62
C ALA A 363 -29.49 -38.45 59.86
N ALA A 364 -29.30 -38.47 58.55
CA ALA A 364 -29.62 -39.60 57.70
C ALA A 364 -28.58 -40.71 57.71
N HIS A 365 -27.45 -40.64 58.43
CA HIS A 365 -26.47 -41.74 58.49
C HIS A 365 -26.92 -42.86 59.42
N TRP A 366 -27.71 -42.52 60.46
CA TRP A 366 -28.27 -43.49 61.40
C TRP A 366 -29.15 -44.49 60.66
N SER A 367 -28.85 -45.77 60.84
CA SER A 367 -29.62 -46.85 60.23
C SER A 367 -30.71 -47.31 61.20
N LEU A 368 -31.95 -47.32 60.73
CA LEU A 368 -33.05 -47.90 61.49
C LEU A 368 -32.81 -49.41 61.68
N PRO A 369 -33.19 -49.99 62.82
CA PRO A 369 -33.20 -51.44 62.98
C PRO A 369 -33.98 -52.09 61.83
N SER A 370 -33.45 -53.17 61.28
CA SER A 370 -34.19 -53.95 60.28
C SER A 370 -35.51 -54.46 60.87
N PRO A 371 -36.53 -54.79 60.05
CA PRO A 371 -37.77 -55.36 60.57
C PRO A 371 -37.54 -56.57 61.48
N GLN A 372 -36.61 -57.47 61.12
CA GLN A 372 -36.20 -58.58 61.98
C GLN A 372 -35.60 -58.13 63.31
N GLN A 373 -34.72 -57.12 63.32
CA GLN A 373 -34.18 -56.57 64.56
C GLN A 373 -35.28 -55.94 65.40
N GLY A 374 -36.26 -55.28 64.78
CA GLY A 374 -37.46 -54.77 65.48
C GLY A 374 -38.27 -55.89 66.14
N PHE A 375 -38.56 -56.99 65.42
CA PHE A 375 -39.24 -58.15 65.99
C PHE A 375 -38.45 -58.81 67.12
N GLU A 376 -37.13 -58.91 66.99
CA GLU A 376 -36.28 -59.43 68.05
C GLU A 376 -36.27 -58.51 69.28
N MET A 377 -36.22 -57.19 69.09
CA MET A 377 -36.31 -56.21 70.17
C MET A 377 -37.65 -56.31 70.90
N LEU A 378 -38.75 -56.52 70.16
CA LEU A 378 -40.09 -56.73 70.70
C LEU A 378 -40.16 -58.03 71.53
N HIS A 379 -39.67 -59.15 70.99
CA HIS A 379 -39.64 -60.44 71.70
C HIS A 379 -38.74 -60.44 72.94
N ARG A 380 -37.67 -59.64 72.94
CA ARG A 380 -36.78 -59.46 74.11
C ARG A 380 -37.33 -58.44 75.12
N GLY A 381 -38.48 -57.81 74.86
CA GLY A 381 -39.08 -56.80 75.72
C GLY A 381 -38.33 -55.46 75.76
N ALA A 382 -37.43 -55.21 74.80
CA ALA A 382 -36.67 -53.94 74.70
C ALA A 382 -37.52 -52.80 74.12
N ILE A 383 -38.61 -53.14 73.42
CA ILE A 383 -39.65 -52.21 72.95
C ILE A 383 -41.02 -52.84 73.24
N GLY A 384 -42.04 -52.02 73.52
CA GLY A 384 -43.41 -52.48 73.83
C GLY A 384 -44.30 -52.58 72.59
N PHE A 385 -45.43 -53.28 72.71
CA PHE A 385 -46.56 -53.05 71.82
C PHE A 385 -47.12 -51.66 72.15
N GLY A 386 -47.12 -50.76 71.17
CA GLY A 386 -47.54 -49.37 71.32
C GLY A 386 -48.95 -49.22 71.86
#